data_AF-A0A916I3S1-F1
#
_entry.id   AF-A0A916I3S1-F1
#
_cell.length_a   1.000
_cell.length_b   1.000
_cell.length_c   1.000
_cell.angle_alpha   90.00
_cell.angle_beta   90.00
_cell.angle_gamma   90.00
#
_symmetry.space_group_name_H-M   'P 1'
#
loop_
_entity.id
_entity.type
_entity.pdbx_description
1 polymer ?
#
loop_
_entity_poly.entity_id
_entity_poly.type
_entity_poly.pdbx_seq_one_letter_code
_entity_poly.pdbx_strand_id
1 'polypeptide(L)'
;MRPAIRTASSVGNLLLVAAIALLLPACNGGPSGSRLSSASVSDPPSAGCAALAKVMLYQIGVTPGSLAAIGASDDQVRSIAGAARALCEIGSPSMADLHRACADGAAHVQALSDKARSGQATVADRQALAAARASLAADREECESRLDSLWTTIEGVLDDDQVRTLGNIVRAPACAEAPVAFKVIPRSEEAWMELRDRLGECRARGEDGSSLAEADVATAQFCHDDRIGLIALEWNDALGQ
;
A
#
# COMPACT_ATOMS: atom_id res chain seq x y z
N MET A 1 -51.33 -11.29 -27.66
CA MET A 1 -51.92 -11.68 -26.35
C MET A 1 -50.98 -12.65 -25.65
N ARG A 2 -50.17 -12.14 -24.73
CA ARG A 2 -49.50 -12.86 -23.62
C ARG A 2 -49.15 -11.81 -22.56
N PRO A 3 -49.24 -12.14 -21.26
CA PRO A 3 -49.57 -11.19 -20.20
C PRO A 3 -48.37 -10.45 -19.62
N ALA A 4 -48.67 -9.25 -19.11
CA ALA A 4 -47.81 -8.44 -18.26
C ALA A 4 -47.53 -9.13 -16.93
N ILE A 5 -46.26 -9.24 -16.57
CA ILE A 5 -45.82 -9.66 -15.23
C ILE A 5 -45.43 -8.39 -14.47
N ARG A 6 -46.28 -8.02 -13.50
CA ARG A 6 -45.96 -7.12 -12.39
C ARG A 6 -45.56 -7.97 -11.19
N THR A 7 -44.36 -7.75 -10.66
CA THR A 7 -43.89 -8.14 -9.33
C THR A 7 -42.66 -7.29 -9.03
N ALA A 8 -42.34 -6.87 -7.82
CA ALA A 8 -43.06 -6.58 -6.59
C ALA A 8 -42.03 -5.78 -5.79
N SER A 9 -42.52 -4.77 -5.07
CA SER A 9 -41.93 -4.14 -3.89
C SER A 9 -40.66 -4.77 -3.30
N SER A 10 -39.54 -4.03 -3.32
CA SER A 10 -38.51 -4.13 -2.28
C SER A 10 -38.50 -2.83 -1.50
N VAL A 11 -39.22 -2.85 -0.38
CA VAL A 11 -39.06 -1.92 0.73
C VAL A 11 -37.91 -2.49 1.56
N GLY A 12 -36.75 -1.83 1.54
CA GLY A 12 -35.53 -2.32 2.17
C GLY A 12 -34.77 -1.20 2.87
N ASN A 13 -35.16 -0.97 4.12
CA ASN A 13 -34.36 -0.44 5.24
C ASN A 13 -33.58 0.87 5.07
N LEU A 14 -34.19 1.92 5.64
CA LEU A 14 -33.55 2.94 6.46
C LEU A 14 -32.30 2.41 7.21
N LEU A 15 -31.14 2.99 6.90
CA LEU A 15 -30.05 3.17 7.86
C LEU A 15 -29.71 4.65 7.86
N LEU A 16 -30.48 5.38 8.66
CA LEU A 16 -30.28 6.79 8.96
C LEU A 16 -29.11 6.85 9.94
N VAL A 17 -27.89 6.99 9.43
CA VAL A 17 -26.72 7.28 10.25
C VAL A 17 -26.88 8.72 10.74
N ALA A 18 -27.35 8.85 11.97
CA ALA A 18 -27.46 10.12 12.66
C ALA A 18 -26.05 10.71 12.84
N ALA A 19 -25.75 11.75 12.05
CA ALA A 19 -24.62 12.64 12.29
C ALA A 19 -24.88 13.43 13.57
N ILE A 20 -24.37 12.93 14.70
CA ILE A 20 -24.30 13.70 15.94
C ILE A 20 -23.15 14.69 15.79
N ALA A 21 -23.48 15.91 15.35
CA ALA A 21 -22.61 17.06 15.42
C ALA A 21 -22.50 17.51 16.88
N LEU A 22 -21.53 16.97 17.62
CA LEU A 22 -21.15 17.48 18.93
C LEU A 22 -20.31 18.76 18.77
N LEU A 23 -21.01 19.88 18.76
CA LEU A 23 -20.48 21.21 19.05
C LEU A 23 -19.89 21.24 20.47
N LEU A 24 -18.57 21.15 20.57
CA LEU A 24 -17.83 21.47 21.80
C LEU A 24 -17.47 22.96 21.81
N PRO A 25 -17.77 23.71 22.89
CA PRO A 25 -17.35 25.09 23.03
C PRO A 25 -15.85 25.15 23.34
N ALA A 26 -15.11 25.86 22.47
CA ALA A 26 -13.70 26.19 22.71
C ALA A 26 -13.59 27.22 23.84
N CYS A 27 -13.12 26.78 25.01
CA CYS A 27 -12.60 27.67 26.04
C CYS A 27 -11.19 28.14 25.65
N ASN A 28 -11.07 29.44 25.38
CA ASN A 28 -9.82 30.19 25.33
C ASN A 28 -9.12 30.19 26.70
N GLY A 29 -7.80 30.01 26.75
CA GLY A 29 -7.02 30.38 27.94
C GLY A 29 -5.59 29.86 28.10
N GLY A 30 -4.63 30.31 27.25
CA GLY A 30 -3.18 30.51 27.53
C GLY A 30 -2.31 29.31 28.04
N PRO A 31 -0.98 29.47 28.25
CA PRO A 31 -0.12 30.63 28.04
C PRO A 31 1.01 30.42 27.01
N SER A 32 1.70 31.52 26.69
CA SER A 32 2.91 31.61 25.86
C SER A 32 4.00 30.59 26.25
N GLY A 33 4.14 29.55 25.43
CA GLY A 33 5.22 28.59 25.47
C GLY A 33 6.20 28.82 24.32
N SER A 34 7.49 28.80 24.65
CA SER A 34 8.65 28.99 23.81
C SER A 34 8.54 28.42 22.39
N ARG A 35 8.87 29.24 21.40
CA ARG A 35 9.12 28.80 20.01
C ARG A 35 10.35 27.90 20.02
N LEU A 36 10.15 26.60 20.22
CA LEU A 36 11.09 25.62 19.69
C LEU A 36 10.95 25.72 18.16
N SER A 37 12.01 26.19 17.49
CA SER A 37 12.14 26.00 16.05
C SER A 37 12.03 24.51 15.79
N SER A 38 10.85 24.07 15.38
CA SER A 38 10.66 22.81 14.69
C SER A 38 11.62 22.85 13.51
N ALA A 39 12.71 22.06 13.58
CA ALA A 39 13.45 21.73 12.38
C ALA A 39 12.40 21.24 11.40
N SER A 40 12.24 21.93 10.27
CA SER A 40 11.40 21.48 9.18
C SER A 40 11.93 20.11 8.79
N VAL A 41 11.30 19.06 9.30
CA VAL A 41 11.45 17.71 8.78
C VAL A 41 11.06 17.88 7.32
N SER A 42 12.06 17.87 6.44
CA SER A 42 11.82 17.91 5.01
C SER A 42 10.90 16.75 4.72
N ASP A 43 9.67 17.04 4.29
CA ASP A 43 8.75 16.02 3.83
C ASP A 43 9.52 15.13 2.84
N PRO A 44 9.47 13.79 3.00
CA PRO A 44 10.14 12.92 2.06
C PRO A 44 9.67 13.28 0.64
N PRO A 45 10.55 13.24 -0.38
CA PRO A 45 10.16 13.54 -1.74
C PRO A 45 8.89 12.76 -2.04
N SER A 46 7.81 13.46 -2.38
CA SER A 46 6.56 12.81 -2.72
C SER A 46 6.86 11.83 -3.84
N ALA A 47 6.66 10.54 -3.58
CA ALA A 47 6.84 9.52 -4.59
C ALA A 47 5.97 9.93 -5.78
N GLY A 48 6.59 10.25 -6.91
CA GLY A 48 5.86 10.69 -8.09
C GLY A 48 4.85 9.63 -8.52
N CYS A 49 3.85 10.05 -9.31
CA CYS A 49 2.83 9.18 -9.90
C CYS A 49 3.41 7.87 -10.47
N ALA A 50 4.55 7.95 -11.16
CA ALA A 50 5.32 6.82 -11.67
C ALA A 50 5.70 5.77 -10.60
N ALA A 51 6.26 6.21 -9.49
CA ALA A 51 6.66 5.34 -8.39
C ALA A 51 5.44 4.69 -7.73
N LEU A 52 4.35 5.43 -7.62
CA LEU A 52 3.12 4.90 -7.04
C LEU A 52 2.42 3.90 -7.96
N ALA A 53 2.37 4.17 -9.27
CA ALA A 53 1.88 3.23 -10.28
C ALA A 53 2.62 1.90 -10.22
N LYS A 54 3.95 1.94 -10.02
CA LYS A 54 4.75 0.74 -9.78
C LYS A 54 4.27 -0.01 -8.54
N VAL A 55 4.14 0.68 -7.40
CA VAL A 55 3.68 0.06 -6.15
C VAL A 55 2.31 -0.59 -6.31
N MET A 56 1.35 0.06 -6.98
CA MET A 56 0.02 -0.52 -7.20
C MET A 56 0.07 -1.81 -8.02
N LEU A 57 0.82 -1.82 -9.12
CA LEU A 57 0.99 -3.01 -9.97
C LEU A 57 1.63 -4.15 -9.17
N TYR A 58 2.63 -3.85 -8.34
CA TYR A 58 3.24 -4.84 -7.44
C TYR A 58 2.25 -5.37 -6.39
N GLN A 59 1.39 -4.53 -5.82
CA GLN A 59 0.40 -4.95 -4.82
C GLN A 59 -0.61 -5.94 -5.39
N ILE A 60 -0.96 -5.83 -6.67
CA ILE A 60 -1.82 -6.80 -7.37
C ILE A 60 -1.03 -7.94 -8.03
N GLY A 61 0.26 -8.10 -7.70
CA GLY A 61 1.11 -9.16 -8.23
C GLY A 61 1.49 -9.03 -9.70
N VAL A 62 1.20 -7.89 -10.34
CA VAL A 62 1.55 -7.60 -11.73
C VAL A 62 2.97 -7.04 -11.77
N THR A 63 3.90 -7.89 -12.19
CA THR A 63 5.33 -7.59 -12.31
C THR A 63 5.78 -7.73 -13.76
N PRO A 64 6.95 -7.17 -14.13
CA PRO A 64 7.57 -7.46 -15.42
C PRO A 64 7.70 -8.96 -15.69
N GLY A 65 8.07 -9.75 -14.68
CA GLY A 65 8.19 -11.21 -14.79
C GLY A 65 6.85 -11.90 -15.01
N SER A 66 5.77 -11.48 -14.34
CA SER A 66 4.45 -12.09 -14.56
C SER A 66 3.89 -11.74 -15.95
N LEU A 67 4.14 -10.53 -16.46
CA LEU A 67 3.74 -10.13 -17.81
C LEU A 67 4.57 -10.85 -18.89
N ALA A 68 5.86 -11.05 -18.64
CA ALA A 68 6.71 -11.88 -19.50
C ALA A 68 6.21 -13.33 -19.57
N ALA A 69 5.85 -13.91 -18.42
CA ALA A 69 5.42 -15.29 -18.30
C ALA A 69 4.11 -15.57 -19.04
N ILE A 70 3.20 -14.59 -19.12
CA ILE A 70 1.97 -14.70 -19.92
C ILE A 70 2.19 -14.33 -21.40
N GLY A 71 3.39 -13.92 -21.79
CA GLY A 71 3.69 -13.48 -23.16
C GLY A 71 2.99 -12.18 -23.55
N ALA A 72 2.83 -11.23 -22.62
CA ALA A 72 2.28 -9.91 -22.93
C ALA A 72 3.17 -9.19 -23.96
N SER A 73 2.55 -8.51 -24.93
CA SER A 73 3.27 -7.69 -25.91
C SER A 73 3.68 -6.33 -25.34
N ASP A 74 4.66 -5.68 -25.96
CA ASP A 74 5.15 -4.36 -25.53
C ASP A 74 4.04 -3.30 -25.55
N ASP A 75 3.09 -3.40 -26.50
CA ASP A 75 1.91 -2.53 -26.55
C ASP A 75 0.97 -2.77 -25.36
N GLN A 76 0.75 -4.03 -24.98
CA GLN A 76 -0.04 -4.38 -23.79
C GLN A 76 0.65 -3.88 -22.51
N VAL A 77 1.96 -4.07 -22.40
CA VAL A 77 2.77 -3.61 -21.27
C VAL A 77 2.68 -2.08 -21.14
N ARG A 78 2.85 -1.33 -22.23
CA ARG A 78 2.71 0.13 -22.26
C ARG A 78 1.30 0.58 -21.88
N SER A 79 0.27 -0.13 -22.34
CA SER A 79 -1.12 0.16 -22.01
C SER A 79 -1.42 -0.04 -20.51
N ILE A 80 -0.95 -1.14 -19.92
CA ILE A 80 -1.08 -1.43 -18.48
C ILE A 80 -0.35 -0.39 -17.63
N ALA A 81 0.89 -0.05 -17.98
CA ALA A 81 1.66 0.98 -17.29
C ALA A 81 0.98 2.36 -17.38
N GLY A 82 0.45 2.71 -18.55
CA GLY A 82 -0.33 3.93 -18.76
C GLY A 82 -1.61 3.98 -17.93
N ALA A 83 -2.36 2.87 -17.85
CA ALA A 83 -3.56 2.76 -17.00
C ALA A 83 -3.26 2.96 -15.52
N ALA A 84 -2.18 2.36 -15.01
CA ALA A 84 -1.77 2.52 -13.61
C ALA A 84 -1.38 3.97 -13.29
N ARG A 85 -0.69 4.67 -14.19
CA ARG A 85 -0.41 6.11 -14.05
C ARG A 85 -1.69 6.95 -14.09
N ALA A 86 -2.60 6.68 -15.02
CA ALA A 86 -3.86 7.42 -15.11
C ALA A 86 -4.68 7.31 -13.81
N LEU A 87 -4.70 6.13 -13.16
CA LEU A 87 -5.34 5.93 -11.86
C LEU A 87 -4.71 6.76 -10.74
N CYS A 88 -3.41 7.01 -10.80
CA CYS A 88 -2.73 7.89 -9.86
C CYS A 88 -3.08 9.38 -10.07
N GLU A 89 -3.29 9.80 -11.32
CA GLU A 89 -3.57 11.20 -11.67
C GLU A 89 -5.03 11.61 -11.44
N ILE A 90 -5.97 10.68 -11.65
CA ILE A 90 -7.41 10.96 -11.67
C ILE A 90 -8.05 10.80 -10.27
N GLY A 91 -7.45 10.00 -9.39
CA GLY A 91 -8.06 9.66 -8.09
C GLY A 91 -7.88 10.72 -7.00
N SER A 92 -8.99 11.24 -6.46
CA SER A 92 -9.03 11.94 -5.17
C SER A 92 -9.88 11.13 -4.19
N PRO A 93 -9.38 10.78 -2.98
CA PRO A 93 -8.01 11.01 -2.48
C PRO A 93 -6.96 10.33 -3.36
N SER A 94 -5.71 10.80 -3.39
CA SER A 94 -4.67 10.07 -4.13
C SER A 94 -4.40 8.73 -3.43
N MET A 95 -3.88 7.72 -4.16
CA MET A 95 -3.46 6.47 -3.51
C MET A 95 -2.37 6.69 -2.46
N ALA A 96 -1.54 7.73 -2.61
CA ALA A 96 -0.57 8.12 -1.59
C ALA A 96 -1.26 8.58 -0.30
N ASP A 97 -2.35 9.33 -0.44
CA ASP A 97 -3.14 9.79 0.69
C ASP A 97 -3.90 8.64 1.35
N LEU A 98 -4.40 7.67 0.58
CA LEU A 98 -5.02 6.45 1.11
C LEU A 98 -4.03 5.58 1.89
N HIS A 99 -2.82 5.38 1.36
CA HIS A 99 -1.77 4.68 2.09
C HIS A 99 -1.38 5.42 3.38
N ARG A 100 -1.29 6.76 3.34
CA ARG A 100 -1.02 7.56 4.53
C ARG A 100 -2.15 7.44 5.55
N ALA A 101 -3.41 7.55 5.11
CA ALA A 101 -4.59 7.38 5.95
C ALA A 101 -4.64 5.98 6.60
N CYS A 102 -4.33 4.93 5.84
CA CYS A 102 -4.22 3.58 6.37
C CYS A 102 -3.10 3.45 7.42
N ALA A 103 -1.93 4.04 7.18
CA ALA A 103 -0.81 4.00 8.13
C ALA A 103 -1.13 4.77 9.42
N ASP A 104 -1.67 5.98 9.29
CA ASP A 104 -2.08 6.83 10.40
C ASP A 104 -3.22 6.19 11.20
N GLY A 105 -4.22 5.64 10.51
CA GLY A 105 -5.33 4.90 11.09
C GLY A 105 -4.86 3.64 11.84
N ALA A 106 -3.93 2.87 11.27
CA ALA A 106 -3.33 1.72 11.94
C ALA A 106 -2.55 2.11 13.20
N ALA A 107 -1.75 3.17 13.14
CA ALA A 107 -1.04 3.70 14.30
C ALA A 107 -2.00 4.19 15.40
N HIS A 108 -3.10 4.85 15.03
CA HIS A 108 -4.10 5.32 15.96
C HIS A 108 -4.86 4.16 16.63
N VAL A 109 -5.29 3.16 15.85
CA VAL A 109 -5.90 1.93 16.37
C VAL A 109 -4.94 1.22 17.33
N GLN A 110 -3.67 1.11 16.98
CA GLN A 110 -2.67 0.48 17.84
C GLN A 110 -2.51 1.21 19.17
N ALA A 111 -2.35 2.54 19.14
CA ALA A 111 -2.21 3.36 20.34
C ALA A 111 -3.41 3.23 21.30
N LEU A 112 -4.64 3.27 20.75
CA LEU A 112 -5.86 3.08 21.55
C LEU A 112 -5.99 1.64 22.06
N SER A 113 -5.60 0.65 21.26
CA SER A 113 -5.63 -0.76 21.65
C SER A 113 -4.63 -1.05 22.77
N ASP A 114 -3.47 -0.40 22.79
CA ASP A 114 -2.47 -0.53 23.85
C ASP A 114 -2.92 0.13 25.16
N LYS A 115 -3.59 1.29 25.10
CA LYS A 115 -4.29 1.88 26.26
C LYS A 115 -5.38 0.97 26.82
N ALA A 116 -6.14 0.31 25.95
CA ALA A 116 -7.18 -0.63 26.36
C ALA A 116 -6.57 -1.87 27.03
N ARG A 117 -5.49 -2.42 26.48
CA ARG A 117 -4.79 -3.61 27.01
C ARG A 117 -4.12 -3.32 28.36
N SER A 118 -3.56 -2.14 28.54
CA SER A 118 -2.93 -1.72 29.81
C SER A 118 -3.93 -1.32 30.91
N GLY A 119 -5.24 -1.37 30.64
CA GLY A 119 -6.29 -1.00 31.60
C GLY A 119 -6.42 0.51 31.83
N GLN A 120 -5.70 1.34 31.08
CA GLN A 120 -5.70 2.80 31.20
C GLN A 120 -6.80 3.48 30.36
N ALA A 121 -7.49 2.73 29.49
CA ALA A 121 -8.51 3.28 28.61
C ALA A 121 -9.79 3.68 29.38
N THR A 122 -10.23 4.92 29.15
CA THR A 122 -11.54 5.42 29.54
C THR A 122 -12.66 4.83 28.66
N VAL A 123 -13.93 5.04 29.02
CA VAL A 123 -15.08 4.66 28.16
C VAL A 123 -15.00 5.39 26.81
N ALA A 124 -14.59 6.65 26.80
CA ALA A 124 -14.41 7.44 25.58
C ALA A 124 -13.30 6.84 24.68
N ASP A 125 -12.17 6.41 25.25
CA ASP A 125 -11.09 5.76 24.48
C ASP A 125 -11.56 4.46 23.81
N ARG A 126 -12.43 3.68 24.47
CA ARG A 126 -12.97 2.44 23.91
C ARG A 126 -13.95 2.71 22.76
N GLN A 127 -14.74 3.77 22.86
CA GLN A 127 -15.61 4.22 21.76
C GLN A 127 -14.77 4.76 20.60
N ALA A 128 -13.74 5.55 20.88
CA ALA A 128 -12.79 6.03 19.89
C ALA A 128 -12.08 4.87 19.17
N LEU A 129 -11.72 3.79 19.89
CA LEU A 129 -11.11 2.59 19.30
C LEU A 129 -12.03 1.92 18.29
N ALA A 130 -13.34 1.81 18.60
CA ALA A 130 -14.31 1.25 17.66
C ALA A 130 -14.45 2.13 16.41
N ALA A 131 -14.53 3.45 16.58
CA ALA A 131 -14.59 4.40 15.47
C ALA A 131 -13.31 4.37 14.61
N ALA A 132 -12.13 4.33 15.23
CA ALA A 132 -10.84 4.24 14.55
C ALA A 132 -10.72 2.96 13.71
N ARG A 133 -11.20 1.82 14.23
CA ARG A 133 -11.24 0.56 13.48
C ARG A 133 -12.18 0.63 12.27
N ALA A 134 -13.34 1.26 12.42
CA ALA A 134 -14.27 1.45 11.31
C ALA A 134 -13.67 2.35 10.22
N SER A 135 -13.00 3.46 10.61
CA SER A 135 -12.29 4.33 9.67
C SER A 135 -11.19 3.58 8.93
N LEU A 136 -10.32 2.85 9.64
CA LEU A 136 -9.25 2.07 9.02
C LEU A 136 -9.80 0.99 8.07
N ALA A 137 -10.93 0.37 8.40
CA ALA A 137 -11.57 -0.59 7.50
C ALA A 137 -12.07 0.08 6.22
N ALA A 138 -12.69 1.26 6.31
CA ALA A 138 -13.14 2.03 5.16
C ALA A 138 -11.97 2.49 4.27
N ASP A 139 -10.86 2.95 4.88
CA ASP A 139 -9.67 3.36 4.12
C ASP A 139 -9.03 2.18 3.36
N ARG A 140 -9.06 0.98 3.95
CA ARG A 140 -8.60 -0.26 3.30
C ARG A 140 -9.50 -0.69 2.17
N GLU A 141 -10.82 -0.65 2.35
CA GLU A 141 -11.80 -0.98 1.32
C GLU A 141 -11.67 -0.05 0.11
N GLU A 142 -11.47 1.24 0.33
CA GLU A 142 -11.21 2.21 -0.74
C GLU A 142 -9.89 1.91 -1.49
N CYS A 143 -8.85 1.47 -0.77
CA CYS A 143 -7.60 1.03 -1.39
C CYS A 143 -7.83 -0.22 -2.26
N GLU A 144 -8.53 -1.23 -1.74
CA GLU A 144 -8.85 -2.48 -2.45
C GLU A 144 -9.69 -2.19 -3.71
N SER A 145 -10.72 -1.36 -3.61
CA SER A 145 -11.58 -0.95 -4.73
C SER A 145 -10.79 -0.33 -5.91
N ARG A 146 -9.72 0.42 -5.59
CA ARG A 146 -8.85 1.01 -6.61
C ARG A 146 -7.94 -0.02 -7.27
N LEU A 147 -7.41 -0.95 -6.49
CA LEU A 147 -6.63 -2.06 -7.01
C LEU A 147 -7.49 -2.98 -7.89
N ASP A 148 -8.75 -3.21 -7.52
CA ASP A 148 -9.74 -3.94 -8.33
C ASP A 148 -10.08 -3.20 -9.63
N SER A 149 -10.18 -1.86 -9.58
CA SER A 149 -10.38 -1.04 -10.76
C SER A 149 -9.17 -1.12 -11.72
N LEU A 150 -7.95 -1.14 -11.18
CA LEU A 150 -6.74 -1.38 -11.96
C LEU A 150 -6.76 -2.78 -12.59
N TRP A 151 -7.09 -3.81 -11.81
CA TRP A 151 -7.19 -5.19 -12.31
C TRP A 151 -8.20 -5.31 -13.45
N THR A 152 -9.39 -4.73 -13.29
CA THR A 152 -10.42 -4.69 -14.36
C THR A 152 -9.91 -4.02 -15.63
N THR A 153 -9.07 -2.99 -15.49
CA THR A 153 -8.44 -2.33 -16.64
C THR A 153 -7.43 -3.24 -17.33
N ILE A 154 -6.66 -4.02 -16.57
CA ILE A 154 -5.71 -5.01 -17.10
C ILE A 154 -6.45 -6.13 -17.84
N GLU A 155 -7.58 -6.60 -17.32
CA GLU A 155 -8.44 -7.59 -17.99
C GLU A 155 -8.95 -7.08 -19.34
N GLY A 156 -9.16 -5.77 -19.50
CA GLY A 156 -9.55 -5.17 -20.77
C GLY A 156 -8.43 -5.06 -21.82
N VAL A 157 -7.16 -5.24 -21.41
CA VAL A 157 -5.97 -5.12 -22.28
C VAL A 157 -5.45 -6.49 -22.73
N LEU A 158 -5.61 -7.50 -21.89
CA LEU A 158 -5.13 -8.86 -22.11
C LEU A 158 -6.22 -9.74 -22.73
N ASP A 159 -5.83 -10.82 -23.41
CA ASP A 159 -6.80 -11.83 -23.86
C ASP A 159 -7.21 -12.80 -22.72
N ASP A 160 -8.27 -13.58 -22.94
CA ASP A 160 -8.82 -14.49 -21.93
C ASP A 160 -7.84 -15.57 -21.44
N ASP A 161 -6.85 -15.95 -22.26
CA ASP A 161 -5.83 -16.94 -21.88
C ASP A 161 -4.72 -16.29 -21.03
N GLN A 162 -4.30 -15.10 -21.43
CA GLN A 162 -3.36 -14.25 -20.68
C GLN A 162 -3.93 -13.86 -19.32
N VAL A 163 -5.19 -13.41 -19.23
CA VAL A 163 -5.85 -13.06 -17.95
C VAL A 163 -5.91 -14.27 -17.03
N ARG A 164 -6.29 -15.44 -17.55
CA ARG A 164 -6.36 -16.67 -16.75
C ARG A 164 -4.98 -17.09 -16.24
N THR A 165 -3.97 -17.03 -17.09
CA THR A 165 -2.60 -17.39 -16.73
C THR A 165 -2.02 -16.40 -15.72
N LEU A 166 -2.26 -15.09 -15.92
CA LEU A 166 -1.85 -14.05 -14.99
C LEU A 166 -2.53 -14.25 -13.63
N GLY A 167 -3.84 -14.50 -13.63
CA GLY A 167 -4.59 -14.80 -12.40
C GLY A 167 -4.05 -16.02 -11.66
N ASN A 168 -3.62 -17.07 -12.37
CA ASN A 168 -2.96 -18.22 -11.77
C ASN A 168 -1.59 -17.88 -11.17
N ILE A 169 -0.80 -17.03 -11.84
CA ILE A 169 0.51 -16.57 -11.35
C ILE A 169 0.33 -15.69 -10.09
N VAL A 170 -0.61 -14.75 -10.12
CA VAL A 170 -0.87 -13.80 -9.03
C VAL A 170 -1.50 -14.49 -7.82
N ARG A 171 -2.42 -15.44 -8.04
CA ARG A 171 -3.11 -16.18 -6.95
C ARG A 171 -2.32 -17.38 -6.45
N ALA A 172 -1.34 -17.88 -7.20
CA ALA A 172 -0.40 -18.84 -6.65
C ALA A 172 0.21 -18.19 -5.40
N PRO A 173 0.21 -18.87 -4.23
CA PRO A 173 0.74 -18.30 -3.00
C PRO A 173 2.18 -17.88 -3.30
N ALA A 174 2.35 -16.57 -3.47
CA ALA A 174 3.55 -16.00 -3.98
C ALA A 174 4.64 -16.24 -2.95
N CYS A 175 5.46 -17.27 -3.19
CA CYS A 175 6.88 -17.22 -2.85
C CYS A 175 7.60 -16.25 -3.80
N ALA A 176 6.88 -15.35 -4.49
CA ALA A 176 7.48 -14.23 -5.20
C ALA A 176 8.05 -13.30 -4.14
N GLU A 177 9.36 -13.37 -3.98
CA GLU A 177 10.09 -12.48 -3.10
C GLU A 177 9.69 -11.04 -3.43
N ALA A 178 9.14 -10.34 -2.44
CA ALA A 178 9.01 -8.89 -2.53
C ALA A 178 10.37 -8.32 -2.98
N PRO A 179 10.41 -7.29 -3.86
CA PRO A 179 11.66 -6.65 -4.22
C PRO A 179 12.47 -6.38 -2.96
N VAL A 180 13.78 -6.64 -2.98
CA VAL A 180 14.64 -6.62 -1.77
C VAL A 180 14.41 -5.37 -0.90
N ALA A 181 14.15 -4.22 -1.53
CA ALA A 181 13.83 -2.96 -0.87
C ALA A 181 12.60 -2.98 0.07
N PHE A 182 11.69 -3.93 -0.11
CA PHE A 182 10.45 -4.10 0.67
C PHE A 182 10.39 -5.42 1.44
N LYS A 183 11.44 -6.25 1.38
CA LYS A 183 11.48 -7.54 2.07
C LYS A 183 11.72 -7.32 3.56
N VAL A 184 10.68 -7.52 4.38
CA VAL A 184 10.83 -7.55 5.84
C VAL A 184 11.40 -8.92 6.22
N ILE A 185 12.69 -8.97 6.55
CA ILE A 185 13.35 -10.21 7.02
C ILE A 185 13.02 -10.40 8.51
N PRO A 186 12.28 -11.44 8.90
CA PRO A 186 12.07 -11.74 10.32
C PRO A 186 13.41 -12.11 10.95
N ARG A 187 13.82 -11.38 11.98
CA ARG A 187 15.05 -11.64 12.75
C ARG A 187 14.68 -11.90 14.21
N SER A 188 15.40 -12.82 14.85
CA SER A 188 15.36 -12.96 16.30
C SER A 188 15.94 -11.70 16.97
N GLU A 189 15.64 -11.50 18.25
CA GLU A 189 16.22 -10.40 19.03
C GLU A 189 17.75 -10.44 19.04
N GLU A 190 18.33 -11.64 19.13
CA GLU A 190 19.77 -11.87 19.04
C GLU A 190 20.36 -11.41 17.70
N ALA A 191 19.72 -11.81 16.58
CA ALA A 191 20.16 -11.38 15.24
C ALA A 191 20.00 -9.86 15.02
N TRP A 192 19.01 -9.23 15.66
CA TRP A 192 18.87 -7.78 15.66
C TRP A 192 19.98 -7.07 16.43
N MET A 193 20.36 -7.60 17.59
CA MET A 193 21.45 -7.07 18.41
C MET A 193 22.79 -7.18 17.68
N GLU A 194 23.06 -8.34 17.06
CA GLU A 194 24.28 -8.56 16.27
C GLU A 194 24.37 -7.58 15.09
N LEU A 195 23.29 -7.38 14.33
CA LEU A 195 23.26 -6.41 13.24
C LEU A 195 23.50 -4.98 13.73
N ARG A 196 22.86 -4.59 14.84
CA ARG A 196 23.04 -3.27 15.43
C ARG A 196 24.49 -3.03 15.82
N ASP A 197 25.13 -4.02 16.43
CA ASP A 197 26.50 -3.92 16.91
C ASP A 197 27.49 -3.85 15.73
N ARG A 198 27.29 -4.67 14.69
CA ARG A 198 28.07 -4.59 13.42
C ARG A 198 27.91 -3.22 12.73
N LEU A 199 26.70 -2.66 12.69
CA LEU A 199 26.46 -1.31 12.17
C LEU A 199 27.10 -0.22 13.05
N GLY A 200 27.25 -0.48 14.35
CA GLY A 200 28.01 0.37 15.26
C GLY A 200 29.51 0.36 14.95
N GLU A 201 30.07 -0.83 14.69
CA GLU A 201 31.47 -1.00 14.30
C GLU A 201 31.81 -0.36 12.95
N CYS A 202 30.93 -0.47 11.94
CA CYS A 202 31.11 0.22 10.67
C CYS A 202 31.11 1.75 10.83
N ARG A 203 30.20 2.30 11.64
CA ARG A 203 30.18 3.74 11.96
C ARG A 203 31.44 4.19 12.69
N ALA A 204 31.94 3.39 13.63
CA ALA A 204 33.19 3.69 14.33
C ALA A 204 34.41 3.69 13.40
N ARG A 205 34.38 2.90 12.33
CA ARG A 205 35.42 2.85 11.29
C ARG A 205 35.25 3.89 10.17
N GLY A 206 34.12 4.60 10.14
CA GLY A 206 33.81 5.57 9.08
C GLY A 206 33.41 4.94 7.75
N GLU A 207 33.02 3.67 7.76
CA GLU A 207 32.51 2.95 6.58
C GLU A 207 31.01 3.17 6.44
N ASP A 208 30.52 3.32 5.21
CA ASP A 208 29.09 3.26 4.94
C ASP A 208 28.65 1.79 5.04
N GLY A 209 27.60 1.51 5.82
CA GLY A 209 27.14 0.14 6.11
C GLY A 209 26.60 -0.64 4.89
N SER A 210 26.82 -0.14 3.68
CA SER A 210 26.37 -0.65 2.38
C SER A 210 26.86 -2.08 2.12
N SER A 211 28.09 -2.41 2.53
CA SER A 211 28.67 -3.75 2.35
C SER A 211 28.03 -4.83 3.25
N LEU A 212 27.46 -4.43 4.40
CA LEU A 212 26.71 -5.34 5.28
C LEU A 212 25.32 -5.63 4.72
N ALA A 213 24.71 -4.65 4.04
CA ALA A 213 23.42 -4.83 3.38
C ALA A 213 23.54 -5.78 2.17
N GLU A 214 24.62 -5.68 1.39
CA GLU A 214 24.84 -6.51 0.21
C GLU A 214 25.10 -7.99 0.55
N ALA A 215 25.84 -8.26 1.63
CA ALA A 215 26.11 -9.61 2.12
C ALA A 215 24.85 -10.34 2.63
N ASP A 216 23.91 -9.62 3.26
CA ASP A 216 22.63 -10.20 3.70
C ASP A 216 21.67 -10.44 2.50
N VAL A 217 21.76 -9.61 1.46
CA VAL A 217 20.91 -9.67 0.24
C VAL A 217 21.32 -10.79 -0.71
N ALA A 218 22.62 -11.14 -0.79
CA ALA A 218 23.14 -12.20 -1.66
C ALA A 218 22.51 -13.58 -1.39
N THR A 219 21.94 -13.81 -0.21
CA THR A 219 21.30 -15.08 0.18
C THR A 219 19.92 -15.30 -0.46
N ALA A 220 19.35 -14.31 -1.17
CA ALA A 220 18.03 -14.39 -1.80
C ALA A 220 18.06 -14.65 -3.32
N GLN A 221 19.23 -14.71 -3.95
CA GLN A 221 19.33 -14.49 -5.39
C GLN A 221 19.39 -15.80 -6.18
N PHE A 222 18.26 -16.34 -6.70
CA PHE A 222 18.30 -17.22 -7.88
C PHE A 222 16.95 -17.30 -8.64
N CYS A 223 17.00 -16.90 -9.91
CA CYS A 223 16.20 -17.27 -11.11
C CYS A 223 16.04 -16.03 -12.01
N HIS A 224 17.10 -15.64 -12.70
CA HIS A 224 17.05 -14.56 -13.70
C HIS A 224 17.02 -15.17 -15.10
N ASP A 225 15.92 -14.93 -15.83
CA ASP A 225 15.72 -15.23 -17.25
C ASP A 225 15.96 -13.93 -18.03
N ASP A 226 16.76 -13.97 -19.10
CA ASP A 226 17.23 -12.81 -19.87
C ASP A 226 16.07 -11.98 -20.47
N ARG A 227 14.87 -12.56 -20.64
CA ARG A 227 13.68 -11.82 -21.09
C ARG A 227 13.13 -10.84 -20.04
N ILE A 228 13.41 -11.08 -18.75
CA ILE A 228 12.99 -10.19 -17.66
C ILE A 228 13.71 -8.83 -17.77
N GLY A 229 14.96 -8.82 -18.24
CA GLY A 229 15.74 -7.59 -18.41
C GLY A 229 15.13 -6.63 -19.44
N LEU A 230 14.69 -7.14 -20.58
CA LEU A 230 14.09 -6.32 -21.65
C LEU A 230 12.75 -5.71 -21.20
N ILE A 231 11.89 -6.54 -20.59
CA ILE A 231 10.57 -6.09 -20.11
C ILE A 231 10.74 -5.16 -18.90
N ALA A 232 11.74 -5.36 -18.05
CA ALA A 232 12.02 -4.43 -16.95
C ALA A 232 12.51 -3.05 -17.44
N LEU A 233 13.27 -3.00 -18.53
CA LEU A 233 13.70 -1.75 -19.17
C LEU A 233 12.49 -1.02 -19.79
N GLU A 234 11.69 -1.72 -20.59
CA GLU A 234 10.48 -1.14 -21.18
C GLU A 234 9.44 -0.75 -20.13
N TRP A 235 9.33 -1.51 -19.03
CA TRP A 235 8.50 -1.17 -17.88
C TRP A 235 9.00 0.09 -17.18
N ASN A 236 10.31 0.27 -17.04
CA ASN A 236 10.87 1.48 -16.45
C ASN A 236 10.73 2.69 -17.38
N ASP A 237 10.84 2.53 -18.70
CA ASP A 237 10.57 3.59 -19.69
C ASP A 237 9.08 3.95 -19.72
N ALA A 238 8.22 2.93 -19.73
CA ALA A 238 6.77 3.07 -19.72
C ALA A 238 6.23 3.53 -18.37
N LEU A 239 6.98 3.40 -17.27
CA LEU A 239 6.67 4.02 -15.98
C LEU A 239 7.43 5.32 -15.73
N GLY A 240 8.42 5.64 -16.55
CA GLY A 240 9.06 6.95 -16.59
C GLY A 240 9.92 7.12 -15.35
N GLN A 241 11.10 6.48 -15.37
CA GLN A 241 12.25 7.15 -14.76
C GLN A 241 12.38 8.57 -15.29
#